data_AF-A0A849FR53-F1
#
_entry.id   AF-A0A849FR53-F1
#
_cell.length_a   1.000
_cell.length_b   1.000
_cell.length_c   1.000
_cell.angle_alpha   90.00
_cell.angle_beta   90.00
_cell.angle_gamma   90.00
#
_symmetry.space_group_name_H-M   'P 1'
#
loop_
_entity.id
_entity.type
_entity.pdbx_description
1 polymer ?
#
loop_
_entity_poly.entity_id
_entity_poly.type
_entity_poly.pdbx_seq_one_letter_code
_entity_poly.pdbx_strand_id
1 'polypeptide(L)'
;MSAIFNKRCIMCHSEVTGASKGLRLDDYDAVLAGGERGGVLAPRNAAGSELIRRLRGESIPRTPFLSRPLPDDQIALIESWIIAGMPHESRARQSCDFPFEFTLCGQISVEQKP
;
A
#
# COMPACT_ATOMS: atom_id res chain seq x y z
N MET A 1 -4.39 2.98 -3.91
CA MET A 1 -3.83 2.54 -2.62
C MET A 1 -3.03 1.24 -2.81
N SER A 2 -1.84 1.11 -2.21
CA SER A 2 -0.90 0.02 -2.53
C SER A 2 -1.40 -1.38 -2.11
N ALA A 3 -0.91 -2.43 -2.78
CA ALA A 3 -1.34 -3.81 -2.56
C ALA A 3 -1.16 -4.34 -1.11
N ILE A 4 -0.22 -3.75 -0.35
CA ILE A 4 0.04 -4.15 1.05
C ILE A 4 -1.11 -3.71 1.96
N PHE A 5 -1.61 -2.48 1.82
CA PHE A 5 -2.75 -1.99 2.62
C PHE A 5 -3.99 -2.85 2.38
N ASN A 6 -4.27 -3.18 1.12
CA ASN A 6 -5.42 -4.01 0.76
C ASN A 6 -5.35 -5.43 1.35
N LYS A 7 -4.16 -6.01 1.48
CA LYS A 7 -4.01 -7.38 1.98
C LYS A 7 -3.87 -7.47 3.50
N ARG A 8 -3.37 -6.42 4.14
CA ARG A 8 -2.92 -6.47 5.54
C ARG A 8 -3.66 -5.52 6.47
N CYS A 9 -4.30 -4.48 5.96
CA CYS A 9 -4.77 -3.36 6.78
C CYS A 9 -6.28 -3.16 6.71
N ILE A 10 -6.86 -3.19 5.51
CA ILE A 10 -8.28 -2.84 5.32
C ILE A 10 -9.27 -3.79 6.02
N MET A 11 -8.84 -5.00 6.38
CA MET A 11 -9.69 -5.95 7.14
C MET A 11 -10.12 -5.41 8.51
N CYS A 12 -9.40 -4.44 9.06
CA CYS A 12 -9.78 -3.75 10.29
C CYS A 12 -9.89 -2.23 10.11
N HIS A 13 -9.17 -1.66 9.15
CA HIS A 13 -9.05 -0.22 8.90
C HIS A 13 -9.67 0.19 7.56
N SER A 14 -10.92 -0.24 7.32
CA SER A 14 -11.72 0.26 6.20
C SER A 14 -13.07 0.78 6.70
N GLU A 15 -13.74 1.56 5.86
CA GLU A 15 -15.11 2.00 6.12
C GLU A 15 -16.05 0.80 6.35
N VAL A 16 -15.93 -0.23 5.52
CA VAL A 16 -16.76 -1.45 5.58
C VAL A 16 -16.57 -2.20 6.91
N THR A 17 -15.35 -2.20 7.46
CA THR A 17 -15.04 -2.93 8.70
C THR A 17 -15.18 -2.04 9.95
N GLY A 18 -15.75 -0.83 9.81
CA GLY A 18 -15.96 0.11 10.91
C GLY A 18 -14.72 0.90 11.35
N ALA A 19 -13.65 0.90 10.55
CA ALA A 19 -12.43 1.68 10.71
C ALA A 19 -11.89 1.69 12.15
N SER A 20 -11.15 0.64 12.54
CA SER A 20 -10.65 0.48 13.91
C SER A 20 -9.92 1.74 14.41
N LYS A 21 -10.41 2.32 15.51
CA LYS A 21 -9.96 3.62 16.07
C LYS A 21 -10.11 4.81 15.12
N GLY A 22 -11.16 4.79 14.30
CA GLY A 22 -11.45 5.78 13.28
C GLY A 22 -10.42 5.85 12.15
N LEU A 23 -9.45 4.94 12.10
CA LEU A 23 -8.41 4.96 11.08
C LEU A 23 -8.85 4.19 9.84
N ARG A 24 -8.87 4.90 8.72
CA ARG A 24 -9.11 4.35 7.38
C ARG A 24 -7.80 4.29 6.59
N LEU A 25 -7.53 3.12 6.02
CA LEU A 25 -6.38 2.82 5.17
C LEU A 25 -6.81 2.35 3.77
N ASP A 26 -8.10 2.46 3.46
CA ASP A 26 -8.75 2.10 2.20
C ASP A 26 -8.94 3.28 1.24
N ASP A 27 -8.88 4.51 1.77
CA ASP A 27 -9.03 5.76 1.02
C ASP A 27 -7.89 6.75 1.33
N TYR A 28 -7.39 7.42 0.29
CA TYR A 28 -6.19 8.26 0.40
C TYR A 28 -6.44 9.52 1.23
N ASP A 29 -7.57 10.19 1.03
CA ASP A 29 -7.90 11.40 1.77
C ASP A 29 -8.17 11.05 3.24
N ALA A 30 -8.80 9.90 3.49
CA ALA A 30 -9.01 9.38 4.85
C ALA A 30 -7.68 9.01 5.54
N VAL A 31 -6.69 8.49 4.81
CA VAL A 31 -5.34 8.25 5.34
C VAL A 31 -4.69 9.54 5.82
N LEU A 32 -4.83 10.63 5.05
CA LEU A 32 -4.29 11.95 5.42
C LEU A 32 -5.04 12.55 6.61
N ALA A 33 -6.34 12.32 6.72
CA ALA A 33 -7.14 12.76 7.86
C ALA A 33 -6.74 12.06 9.18
N GLY A 34 -6.26 10.82 9.10
CA GLY A 34 -5.82 10.04 10.26
C GLY A 34 -6.97 9.30 10.96
N GLY A 35 -6.84 9.09 12.26
CA GLY A 35 -7.85 8.38 13.07
C GLY A 35 -8.35 9.21 14.26
N GLU A 36 -9.02 8.57 15.21
CA GLU A 36 -9.58 9.20 16.43
C GLU A 36 -8.56 10.01 17.24
N ARG A 37 -7.26 9.68 17.11
CA ARG A 37 -6.16 10.33 17.84
C ARG A 37 -5.37 11.33 16.98
N GLY A 38 -5.89 11.68 15.81
CA GLY A 38 -5.22 12.55 14.83
C GLY A 38 -4.37 11.78 13.82
N GLY A 39 -3.39 12.48 13.24
CA GLY A 39 -2.53 11.97 12.18
C GLY A 39 -1.74 10.72 12.61
N VAL A 40 -1.87 9.65 11.83
CA VAL A 40 -1.17 8.37 12.06
C VAL A 40 0.07 8.23 11.19
N LEU A 41 0.10 8.95 10.07
CA LEU A 41 1.19 8.97 9.10
C LEU A 41 1.71 10.39 8.96
N ALA A 42 3.02 10.55 9.01
CA ALA A 42 3.71 11.82 8.86
C ALA A 42 4.43 11.85 7.50
N PRO A 43 3.93 12.61 6.51
CA PRO A 43 4.57 12.70 5.20
C PRO A 43 6.06 13.06 5.35
N ARG A 44 6.93 12.37 4.59
CA ARG A 44 8.39 12.54 4.62
C ARG A 44 9.06 12.17 5.96
N ASN A 45 8.33 11.62 6.92
CA ASN A 45 8.86 11.20 8.23
C ASN A 45 8.30 9.83 8.66
N ALA A 46 8.90 8.76 8.14
CA ALA A 46 8.49 7.39 8.50
C ALA A 46 8.70 7.09 10.00
N ALA A 47 9.84 7.50 10.59
CA ALA A 47 10.14 7.26 12.00
C ALA A 47 9.17 7.98 12.95
N GLY A 48 8.68 9.16 12.56
CA GLY A 48 7.66 9.90 13.30
C GLY A 48 6.23 9.42 13.06
N SER A 49 6.01 8.45 12.17
CA SER A 49 4.68 7.93 11.86
C SER A 49 4.26 6.85 12.88
N GLU A 50 3.14 7.09 13.55
CA GLU A 50 2.59 6.15 14.54
C GLU A 50 2.28 4.77 13.93
N LEU A 51 1.90 4.70 12.64
CA LEU A 51 1.72 3.41 11.97
C LEU A 51 2.99 2.57 12.01
N ILE A 52 4.15 3.16 11.66
CA ILE A 52 5.43 2.44 11.61
C ILE A 52 5.80 1.95 13.01
N ARG A 53 5.70 2.80 14.01
CA ARG A 53 5.97 2.44 15.41
C ARG A 53 5.13 1.25 15.86
N ARG A 54 3.84 1.20 15.50
CA ARG A 54 2.95 0.06 15.82
C ARG A 54 3.29 -1.20 15.05
N LEU A 55 3.72 -1.09 13.79
CA LEU A 55 4.16 -2.23 12.96
C LEU A 55 5.47 -2.85 13.50
N ARG A 56 6.38 -2.00 13.98
CA ARG A 56 7.65 -2.39 14.63
C ARG A 56 7.45 -2.87 16.07
N GLY A 57 6.32 -2.55 16.70
CA GLY A 57 6.04 -2.91 18.10
C GLY A 57 6.63 -1.93 19.12
N GLU A 58 7.04 -0.75 18.68
CA GLU A 58 7.57 0.37 19.48
C GLU A 58 6.44 1.24 20.09
N SER A 59 5.19 0.97 19.70
CA SER A 59 3.98 1.59 20.25
C SER A 59 2.89 0.54 20.47
N ILE A 60 2.08 0.74 21.51
CA ILE A 60 1.09 -0.24 22.00
C ILE A 60 -0.35 0.31 21.81
N PRO A 61 -1.33 -0.54 21.46
CA PRO A 61 -1.15 -1.93 21.03
C PRO A 61 -0.40 -2.02 19.69
N ARG A 62 0.43 -3.07 19.57
CA ARG A 62 1.08 -3.44 18.33
C ARG A 62 0.01 -3.70 17.26
N THR A 63 0.30 -3.30 16.03
CA THR A 63 -0.48 -3.68 14.84
C THR A 63 0.37 -4.62 13.98
N PRO A 64 -0.19 -5.70 13.42
CA PRO A 64 -1.51 -6.26 13.71
C PRO A 64 -1.63 -6.82 15.14
N PHE A 65 -2.83 -6.71 15.75
CA PHE A 65 -3.07 -7.07 17.15
C PHE A 65 -3.24 -8.58 17.38
N LEU A 66 -3.87 -9.29 16.44
CA LEU A 66 -4.20 -10.73 16.53
C LEU A 66 -3.52 -11.58 15.45
N SER A 67 -2.61 -11.00 14.68
CA SER A 67 -1.93 -11.72 13.60
C SER A 67 -0.44 -11.49 13.63
N ARG A 68 0.28 -12.32 12.85
CA ARG A 68 1.74 -12.25 12.80
C ARG A 68 2.19 -10.85 12.36
N PRO A 69 3.35 -10.40 12.86
CA PRO A 69 4.01 -9.22 12.32
C PRO A 69 4.07 -9.22 10.80
N LEU A 70 3.97 -8.03 10.21
CA LEU A 70 4.38 -7.89 8.81
C LEU A 70 5.88 -8.17 8.74
N PRO A 71 6.35 -8.87 7.70
CA PRO A 71 7.78 -9.05 7.49
C PRO A 71 8.44 -7.70 7.18
N ASP A 72 9.72 -7.60 7.51
CA ASP A 72 10.45 -6.31 7.53
C ASP A 72 10.52 -5.65 6.14
N ASP A 73 10.54 -6.44 5.08
CA ASP A 73 10.49 -5.99 3.69
C ASP A 73 9.19 -5.23 3.37
N GLN A 74 8.04 -5.72 3.85
CA GLN A 74 6.75 -5.03 3.69
C GLN A 74 6.69 -3.75 4.51
N ILE A 75 7.25 -3.75 5.72
CA ILE A 75 7.32 -2.53 6.53
C ILE A 75 8.22 -1.50 5.85
N ALA A 76 9.37 -1.91 5.31
CA ALA A 76 10.29 -1.04 4.56
C ALA A 76 9.65 -0.42 3.32
N LEU A 77 8.76 -1.13 2.62
CA LEU A 77 7.98 -0.57 1.51
C LEU A 77 7.00 0.52 1.98
N ILE A 78 6.35 0.33 3.13
CA ILE A 78 5.48 1.36 3.72
C ILE A 78 6.31 2.58 4.14
N GLU A 79 7.45 2.37 4.80
CA GLU A 79 8.37 3.44 5.19
C GLU A 79 8.84 4.25 3.97
N SER A 80 9.24 3.57 2.89
CA SER A 80 9.68 4.20 1.64
C SER A 80 8.57 5.04 1.01
N TRP A 81 7.34 4.53 1.01
CA TRP A 81 6.18 5.27 0.53
C TRP A 81 5.89 6.53 1.36
N ILE A 82 6.04 6.46 2.69
CA ILE A 82 5.91 7.63 3.57
C ILE A 82 7.01 8.66 3.30
N ILE A 83 8.27 8.20 3.18
CA ILE A 83 9.43 9.04 2.89
C ILE A 83 9.26 9.78 1.56
N ALA A 84 8.70 9.11 0.55
CA ALA A 84 8.37 9.71 -0.74
C ALA A 84 7.27 10.79 -0.66
N GLY A 85 6.72 11.06 0.52
CA GLY A 85 5.65 12.03 0.72
C GLY A 85 4.26 11.45 0.49
N MET A 86 4.11 10.12 0.58
CA MET A 86 2.85 9.40 0.37
C MET A 86 2.21 9.77 -0.98
N PRO A 87 2.89 9.56 -2.12
CA PRO A 87 2.30 9.84 -3.41
C PRO A 87 1.00 9.04 -3.56
N HIS A 88 -0.08 9.73 -3.92
CA HIS A 88 -1.25 9.07 -4.46
C HIS A 88 -0.83 8.45 -5.78
N GLU A 89 -1.14 7.17 -6.00
CA GLU A 89 -0.81 6.44 -7.23
C GLU A 89 -1.43 7.14 -8.46
N SER A 90 -0.77 8.16 -9.02
CA SER A 90 -1.03 8.59 -10.38
C SER A 90 -0.27 7.65 -11.30
N ARG A 91 -0.79 6.42 -11.45
CA ARG A 91 -0.37 5.40 -12.43
C ARG A 91 1.10 5.59 -12.84
N ALA A 92 2.03 5.19 -11.98
CA ALA A 92 3.40 5.02 -12.43
C ALA A 92 3.32 4.01 -13.57
N ARG A 93 3.51 4.54 -14.78
CA ARG A 93 3.48 3.86 -16.05
C ARG A 93 4.19 2.52 -15.85
N GLN A 94 3.45 1.42 -15.95
CA GLN A 94 4.05 0.28 -16.62
C GLN A 94 4.21 0.74 -18.06
N SER A 95 5.24 1.55 -18.33
CA SER A 95 5.84 1.52 -19.63
C SER A 95 6.37 0.10 -19.72
N CYS A 96 5.72 -0.68 -20.58
CA CYS A 96 6.36 -1.81 -21.21
C CYS A 96 7.59 -1.26 -21.94
N ASP A 97 8.64 -0.92 -21.21
CA ASP A 97 9.94 -0.60 -21.74
C ASP A 97 10.76 -1.87 -21.53
N PHE A 98 10.43 -2.88 -22.34
CA PHE A 98 11.32 -4.00 -22.55
C PHE A 98 12.29 -3.59 -23.65
N PRO A 99 13.58 -3.39 -23.34
CA PRO A 99 14.61 -3.29 -24.36
C PRO A 99 15.00 -4.70 -24.75
N PHE A 100 14.20 -5.35 -25.60
CA PHE A 100 14.61 -6.61 -26.21
C PHE A 100 14.19 -6.62 -27.68
N GLU A 101 15.12 -6.16 -28.52
CA GLU A 101 15.28 -6.61 -29.91
C GLU A 101 15.11 -8.13 -29.95
N PHE A 102 13.96 -8.61 -30.41
CA PHE A 102 13.82 -9.97 -30.92
C PHE A 102 12.78 -9.96 -32.05
N THR A 103 13.28 -9.59 -33.23
CA THR A 103 12.93 -10.15 -34.55
C THR A 103 12.03 -11.39 -34.48
N LEU A 104 10.73 -11.22 -34.72
CA LEU A 104 9.99 -11.89 -35.81
C LEU A 104 8.52 -11.40 -35.78
N CYS A 105 8.20 -10.43 -36.63
CA CYS A 105 6.83 -10.25 -37.11
C CYS A 105 6.55 -11.42 -38.06
N GLY A 106 5.97 -12.50 -37.54
CA GLY A 106 5.75 -13.75 -38.27
C GLY A 106 4.32 -14.27 -38.09
N GLN A 107 3.45 -13.87 -39.02
CA GLN A 107 2.23 -14.54 -39.50
C GLN A 107 1.42 -15.40 -38.51
N ILE A 108 0.21 -14.92 -38.16
CA ILE A 108 -0.95 -15.81 -38.02
C ILE A 108 -2.03 -15.40 -39.03
N SER A 109 -2.09 -16.15 -40.13
CA SER A 109 -3.18 -16.11 -41.10
C SER A 109 -4.42 -16.81 -40.56
N VAL A 110 -5.56 -16.16 -40.75
CA VAL A 110 -6.92 -16.66 -41.09
C VAL A 110 -7.19 -18.17 -40.95
N GLU A 111 -8.23 -18.52 -40.18
CA GLU A 111 -9.41 -19.29 -40.64
C GLU A 111 -10.41 -19.48 -39.46
N GLN A 112 -11.66 -19.04 -39.62
CA GLN A 112 -12.79 -19.41 -38.75
C GLN A 112 -13.82 -20.13 -39.64
N LYS A 113 -14.09 -21.40 -39.36
CA LYS A 113 -15.17 -22.24 -39.90
C LYS A 113 -15.43 -23.36 -38.86
N PRO A 114 -16.63 -23.94 -38.71
CA PRO A 114 -17.88 -23.84 -39.48
C PRO A 114 -19.00 -22.96 -38.94
#